data_AF-A0A8C3AGJ0-F1
#
_entry.id   AF-A0A8C3AGJ0-F1
#
_cell.length_a   1.000
_cell.length_b   1.000
_cell.length_c   1.000
_cell.angle_alpha   90.00
_cell.angle_beta   90.00
_cell.angle_gamma   90.00
#
_symmetry.space_group_name_H-M   'P 1'
#
loop_
_entity.id
_entity.type
_entity.pdbx_description
1 polymer ?
#
loop_
_entity_poly.entity_id
_entity_poly.type
_entity_poly.pdbx_seq_one_letter_code
_entity_poly.pdbx_strand_id
1 'polypeptide(L)'
;SQNMSESTSPKGSTGDFAKKVQRQLSRSKKVTMIYTQRIKHNERQFCKPLVYLQTDGNRMYKDLRNYINSGSRWKYMREASRRLSQSLYDAYETDWAGEEDLGAIVEGEDLLWNDFEVKLSDQAVRTMESYVSQFPDVREKVAKRGRKLVDYDSSLHHLEALQTAKKRDDVKINKVIDNVMHMSFFNCLQKTFNANI
;
A
#
# COMPACT_ATOMS: atom_id res chain seq x y z
N SER A 1 -20.20 43.26 79.06
CA SER A 1 -19.02 43.47 78.20
C SER A 1 -18.55 42.11 77.69
N GLN A 2 -18.71 41.82 76.39
CA GLN A 2 -17.64 41.81 75.35
C GLN A 2 -16.52 40.78 75.66
N ASN A 3 -15.96 39.96 74.76
CA ASN A 3 -16.15 39.55 73.35
C ASN A 3 -15.08 38.46 73.03
N MET A 4 -15.30 37.64 71.98
CA MET A 4 -14.29 36.96 71.11
C MET A 4 -13.42 35.82 71.75
N SER A 5 -12.97 34.74 71.09
CA SER A 5 -12.93 34.27 69.70
C SER A 5 -12.38 32.84 69.68
N GLU A 6 -12.88 31.93 68.84
CA GLU A 6 -12.02 30.88 68.26
C GLU A 6 -12.58 30.47 66.89
N SER A 7 -11.80 30.79 65.86
CA SER A 7 -12.09 30.58 64.45
C SER A 7 -12.00 29.10 64.06
N THR A 8 -13.07 28.55 63.50
CA THR A 8 -13.01 27.30 62.74
C THR A 8 -12.45 27.56 61.34
N SER A 9 -11.28 27.00 61.05
CA SER A 9 -10.70 27.00 59.69
C SER A 9 -10.66 25.55 59.17
N PRO A 10 -11.42 25.19 58.12
CA PRO A 10 -11.20 23.94 57.40
C PRO A 10 -10.27 24.19 56.20
N LYS A 11 -8.96 24.00 56.42
CA LYS A 11 -7.96 23.87 55.35
C LYS A 11 -8.00 22.44 54.80
N GLY A 12 -8.92 22.16 53.86
CA GLY A 12 -8.99 20.83 53.24
C GLY A 12 -10.02 20.75 52.13
N SER A 13 -9.74 21.35 50.97
CA SER A 13 -10.64 21.25 49.80
C SER A 13 -9.91 21.43 48.46
N THR A 14 -8.88 22.27 48.42
CA THR A 14 -8.17 22.60 47.17
C THR A 14 -7.29 21.47 46.62
N GLY A 15 -6.74 20.61 47.49
CA GLY A 15 -5.84 19.52 47.11
C GLY A 15 -6.54 18.33 46.44
N ASP A 16 -7.76 18.00 46.84
CA ASP A 16 -8.52 16.90 46.27
C ASP A 16 -9.14 17.25 44.92
N PHE A 17 -9.52 18.52 44.73
CA PHE A 17 -9.91 19.03 43.41
C PHE A 17 -8.74 18.95 42.42
N ALA A 18 -7.55 19.40 42.81
CA ALA A 18 -6.35 19.32 41.98
C ALA A 18 -5.99 17.86 41.62
N LYS A 19 -6.07 16.94 42.59
CA LYS A 19 -5.86 15.49 42.35
C LYS A 19 -6.92 14.90 41.41
N LYS A 20 -8.19 15.30 41.53
CA LYS A 20 -9.28 14.82 40.66
C LYS A 20 -9.10 15.34 39.23
N VAL A 21 -8.74 16.62 39.05
CA VAL A 21 -8.41 17.22 37.75
C VAL A 21 -7.18 16.57 37.13
N GLN A 22 -6.12 16.33 37.92
CA GLN A 22 -4.93 15.62 37.45
C GLN A 22 -5.24 14.19 37.02
N ARG A 23 -6.05 13.44 37.77
CA ARG A 23 -6.51 12.09 37.39
C ARG A 23 -7.36 12.09 36.11
N GLN A 24 -8.22 13.09 35.93
CA GLN A 24 -9.02 13.24 34.70
C GLN A 24 -8.14 13.57 33.48
N LEU A 25 -7.18 14.48 33.62
CA LEU A 25 -6.21 14.78 32.57
C LEU A 25 -5.35 13.56 32.22
N SER A 26 -4.88 12.80 33.22
CA SER A 26 -4.12 11.56 33.00
C SER A 26 -4.94 10.47 32.29
N ARG A 27 -6.24 10.35 32.60
CA ARG A 27 -7.15 9.44 31.89
C ARG A 27 -7.39 9.88 30.46
N SER A 28 -7.64 11.17 30.23
CA SER A 28 -7.82 11.73 28.87
C SER A 28 -6.59 11.48 28.00
N LYS A 29 -5.39 11.79 28.49
CA LYS A 29 -4.11 11.51 27.79
C LYS A 29 -3.94 10.04 27.43
N LYS A 30 -4.32 9.13 28.35
CA LYS A 30 -4.21 7.68 28.12
C LYS A 30 -5.21 7.19 27.06
N VAL A 31 -6.43 7.73 27.04
CA VAL A 31 -7.45 7.40 26.03
C VAL A 31 -6.99 7.84 24.64
N THR A 32 -6.47 9.06 24.51
CA THR A 32 -5.94 9.58 23.26
C THR A 32 -4.76 8.76 22.75
N MET A 33 -3.79 8.44 23.62
CA MET A 33 -2.65 7.59 23.29
C MET A 33 -3.08 6.20 22.81
N ILE A 34 -4.05 5.57 23.48
CA ILE A 34 -4.58 4.27 23.07
C ILE A 34 -5.27 4.38 21.70
N TYR A 35 -6.00 5.47 21.45
CA TYR A 35 -6.66 5.73 20.17
C TYR A 35 -5.64 5.92 19.03
N THR A 36 -4.60 6.73 19.22
CA THR A 36 -3.52 6.90 18.22
C THR A 36 -2.72 5.62 18.02
N GLN A 37 -2.43 4.86 19.07
CA GLN A 37 -1.78 3.54 18.97
C GLN A 37 -2.64 2.56 18.15
N ARG A 38 -3.96 2.56 18.35
CA ARG A 38 -4.92 1.74 17.60
C ARG A 38 -4.97 2.14 16.13
N ILE A 39 -4.95 3.45 15.81
CA ILE A 39 -4.90 3.88 14.42
C ILE A 39 -3.57 3.51 13.75
N LYS A 40 -2.43 3.70 14.42
CA LYS A 40 -1.11 3.29 13.94
C LYS A 40 -1.04 1.78 13.70
N HIS A 41 -1.60 0.98 14.61
CA HIS A 41 -1.72 -0.47 14.44
C HIS A 41 -2.59 -0.83 13.22
N ASN A 42 -3.76 -0.20 13.09
CA ASN A 42 -4.68 -0.45 11.98
C ASN A 42 -4.07 -0.08 10.62
N GLU A 43 -3.35 1.04 10.54
CA GLU A 43 -2.65 1.43 9.31
C GLU A 43 -1.49 0.48 8.96
N ARG A 44 -0.70 0.03 9.95
CA ARG A 44 0.33 -0.99 9.70
C ARG A 44 -0.28 -2.28 9.17
N GLN A 45 -1.42 -2.72 9.70
CA GLN A 45 -2.11 -3.91 9.19
C GLN A 45 -2.67 -3.69 7.78
N PHE A 46 -3.10 -2.47 7.44
CA PHE A 46 -3.57 -2.14 6.09
C PHE A 46 -2.44 -2.08 5.06
N CYS A 47 -1.27 -1.56 5.43
CA CYS A 47 -0.16 -1.35 4.49
C CYS A 47 0.71 -2.61 4.27
N LYS A 48 0.78 -3.53 5.24
CA LYS A 48 1.60 -4.75 5.14
C LYS A 48 1.23 -5.63 3.92
N PRO A 49 -0.05 -5.98 3.67
CA PRO A 49 -0.42 -6.80 2.52
C PRO A 49 -0.06 -6.12 1.19
N LEU A 50 -0.26 -4.80 1.10
CA LEU A 50 0.02 -4.05 -0.12
C LEU A 50 1.51 -4.06 -0.49
N VAL A 51 2.40 -3.87 0.50
CA VAL A 51 3.85 -3.91 0.29
C VAL A 51 4.31 -5.31 -0.12
N TYR A 52 3.73 -6.35 0.48
CA TYR A 52 4.00 -7.74 0.11
C TYR A 52 3.56 -8.03 -1.33
N LEU A 53 2.30 -7.73 -1.67
CA LEU A 53 1.74 -7.91 -3.02
C LEU A 53 2.51 -7.13 -4.08
N GLN A 54 2.96 -5.91 -3.78
CA GLN A 54 3.77 -5.13 -4.70
C GLN A 54 5.16 -5.75 -4.91
N THR A 55 5.80 -6.22 -3.84
CA THR A 55 7.13 -6.83 -3.94
C THR A 55 7.06 -8.14 -4.71
N ASP A 56 6.05 -8.96 -4.41
CA ASP A 56 5.83 -10.24 -5.08
C ASP A 56 5.42 -10.05 -6.54
N GLY A 57 4.51 -9.12 -6.84
CA GLY A 57 4.11 -8.76 -8.20
C GLY A 57 5.27 -8.24 -9.05
N ASN A 58 6.14 -7.38 -8.48
CA ASN A 58 7.34 -6.92 -9.18
C ASN A 58 8.36 -8.03 -9.38
N ARG A 59 8.49 -8.95 -8.43
CA ARG A 59 9.37 -10.12 -8.55
C ARG A 59 8.86 -11.04 -9.65
N MET A 60 7.58 -11.42 -9.64
CA MET A 60 6.95 -12.23 -10.68
C MET A 60 7.06 -11.57 -12.06
N TYR A 61 6.83 -10.25 -12.17
CA TYR A 61 7.00 -9.53 -13.43
C TYR A 61 8.44 -9.59 -13.93
N LYS A 62 9.43 -9.37 -13.05
CA LYS A 62 10.85 -9.51 -13.41
C LYS A 62 11.20 -10.94 -13.79
N ASP A 63 10.71 -11.94 -13.06
CA ASP A 63 10.98 -13.35 -13.34
C ASP A 63 10.33 -13.79 -14.65
N LEU A 64 9.10 -13.36 -14.95
CA LEU A 64 8.41 -13.59 -16.22
C LEU A 64 9.16 -12.89 -17.37
N ARG A 65 9.49 -11.62 -17.17
CA ARG A 65 10.22 -10.83 -18.16
C ARG A 65 11.61 -11.38 -18.39
N ASN A 66 12.30 -11.88 -17.37
CA ASN A 66 13.58 -12.57 -17.51
C ASN A 66 13.41 -13.95 -18.13
N TYR A 67 12.35 -14.70 -17.83
CA TYR A 67 12.09 -15.98 -18.50
C TYR A 67 11.88 -15.79 -20.01
N ILE A 68 11.22 -14.70 -20.39
CA ILE A 68 10.95 -14.34 -21.79
C ILE A 68 12.18 -13.66 -22.43
N ASN A 69 12.88 -12.78 -21.71
CA ASN A 69 13.99 -11.96 -22.22
C ASN A 69 15.39 -12.52 -21.98
N SER A 70 15.61 -13.50 -21.10
CA SER A 70 16.91 -14.21 -20.93
C SER A 70 17.24 -15.07 -22.15
N GLY A 71 16.87 -14.58 -23.32
CA GLY A 71 17.00 -15.22 -24.60
C GLY A 71 15.99 -16.34 -24.69
N SER A 72 14.88 -16.09 -25.38
CA SER A 72 14.73 -16.79 -26.65
C SER A 72 14.90 -18.31 -26.54
N ARG A 73 14.43 -18.95 -25.46
CA ARG A 73 14.62 -20.40 -25.25
C ARG A 73 13.96 -21.16 -26.39
N TRP A 74 12.81 -20.66 -26.81
CA TRP A 74 12.15 -21.08 -28.03
C TRP A 74 12.92 -20.65 -29.29
N LYS A 75 13.70 -19.56 -29.35
CA LYS A 75 14.57 -19.32 -30.52
C LYS A 75 15.76 -20.28 -30.58
N TYR A 76 16.33 -20.68 -29.45
CA TYR A 76 17.33 -21.75 -29.40
C TYR A 76 16.72 -23.10 -29.76
N MET A 77 15.49 -23.38 -29.30
CA MET A 77 14.75 -24.59 -29.65
C MET A 77 14.31 -24.59 -31.12
N ARG A 78 13.88 -23.45 -31.65
CA ARG A 78 13.58 -23.19 -33.06
C ARG A 78 14.82 -23.35 -33.91
N GLU A 79 15.96 -22.80 -33.49
CA GLU A 79 17.22 -22.96 -34.23
C GLU A 79 17.72 -24.40 -34.19
N ALA A 80 17.51 -25.13 -33.09
CA ALA A 80 17.78 -26.56 -33.03
C ALA A 80 16.85 -27.38 -33.94
N SER A 81 15.55 -27.06 -33.95
CA SER A 81 14.56 -27.67 -34.85
C SER A 81 14.91 -27.39 -36.31
N ARG A 82 15.23 -26.14 -36.66
CA ARG A 82 15.67 -25.73 -37.99
C ARG A 82 16.93 -26.45 -38.44
N ARG A 83 17.91 -26.63 -37.55
CA ARG A 83 19.12 -27.41 -37.83
C ARG A 83 18.83 -28.89 -38.07
N LEU A 84 17.91 -29.49 -37.30
CA LEU A 84 17.46 -30.85 -37.52
C LEU A 84 16.77 -31.01 -38.87
N SER A 85 15.84 -30.09 -39.18
CA SER A 85 15.15 -30.06 -40.47
C SER A 85 16.13 -29.87 -41.64
N GLN A 86 17.14 -29.02 -41.48
CA GLN A 86 18.20 -28.86 -42.49
C GLN A 86 19.00 -30.16 -42.70
N SER A 87 19.40 -30.83 -41.62
CA SER A 87 20.08 -32.14 -41.74
C SER A 87 19.18 -33.21 -42.36
N LEU A 88 17.87 -33.12 -42.17
CA LEU A 88 16.90 -33.99 -42.83
C LEU A 88 16.82 -33.70 -44.33
N TYR A 89 16.80 -32.42 -44.74
CA TYR A 89 16.89 -32.03 -46.16
C TYR A 89 18.17 -32.52 -46.82
N ASP A 90 19.31 -32.33 -46.16
CA ASP A 90 20.61 -32.72 -46.71
C ASP A 90 20.72 -34.24 -46.91
N ALA A 91 19.90 -35.04 -46.21
CA ALA A 91 19.80 -36.49 -46.34
C ALA A 91 18.65 -36.96 -47.25
N TYR A 92 17.78 -36.05 -47.69
CA TYR A 92 16.62 -36.36 -48.53
C TYR A 92 17.04 -36.33 -50.01
N GLU A 93 16.80 -37.43 -50.73
CA GLU A 93 17.13 -37.52 -52.15
C GLU A 93 16.03 -36.89 -53.01
N THR A 94 16.39 -36.20 -54.09
CA THR A 94 15.45 -35.49 -54.99
C THR A 94 14.50 -36.41 -55.78
N ASP A 95 14.75 -37.73 -55.80
CA ASP A 95 13.85 -38.72 -56.40
C ASP A 95 12.68 -39.11 -55.47
N TRP A 96 12.68 -38.63 -54.22
CA TRP A 96 11.64 -38.96 -53.23
C TRP A 96 10.47 -37.98 -53.30
N ALA A 97 9.25 -38.50 -53.43
CA ALA A 97 8.04 -37.69 -53.44
C ALA A 97 7.80 -37.04 -52.06
N GLY A 98 7.57 -35.72 -52.03
CA GLY A 98 7.25 -34.97 -50.80
C GLY A 98 8.27 -33.92 -50.38
N GLU A 99 9.27 -33.59 -51.21
CA GLU A 99 10.22 -32.51 -50.95
C GLU A 99 9.52 -31.15 -50.69
N GLU A 100 8.50 -30.82 -51.50
CA GLU A 100 7.70 -29.59 -51.34
C GLU A 100 6.84 -29.61 -50.06
N ASP A 101 6.30 -30.77 -49.68
CA ASP A 101 5.51 -30.95 -48.46
C ASP A 101 6.37 -30.79 -47.20
N LEU A 102 7.61 -31.29 -47.22
CA LEU A 102 8.56 -31.07 -46.14
C LEU A 102 8.88 -29.58 -45.99
N GLY A 103 8.94 -28.85 -47.12
CA GLY A 103 9.12 -27.39 -47.20
C GLY A 103 8.04 -26.67 -46.42
N ALA A 104 6.81 -26.94 -46.82
CA ALA A 104 5.62 -26.38 -46.21
C ALA A 104 5.51 -26.70 -44.70
N ILE A 105 5.94 -27.90 -44.27
CA ILE A 105 5.92 -28.29 -42.84
C ILE A 105 6.91 -27.45 -42.03
N VAL A 106 8.14 -27.26 -42.53
CA VAL A 106 9.18 -26.49 -41.81
C VAL A 106 8.82 -25.01 -41.74
N GLU A 107 8.29 -24.43 -42.83
CA GLU A 107 7.79 -23.05 -42.82
C GLU A 107 6.55 -22.89 -41.91
N GLY A 108 5.66 -23.88 -41.90
CA GLY A 108 4.50 -23.92 -41.01
C GLY A 108 4.90 -23.97 -39.52
N GLU A 109 5.92 -24.76 -39.18
CA GLU A 109 6.49 -24.81 -37.83
C GLU A 109 7.07 -23.45 -37.42
N ASP A 110 7.78 -22.78 -38.33
CA ASP A 110 8.38 -21.46 -38.11
C ASP A 110 7.32 -20.40 -37.77
N LEU A 111 6.22 -20.38 -38.52
CA LEU A 111 5.09 -19.49 -38.28
C LEU A 111 4.42 -19.75 -36.93
N LEU A 112 4.24 -21.03 -36.55
CA LEU A 112 3.68 -21.40 -35.25
C LEU A 112 4.56 -20.93 -34.09
N TRP A 113 5.88 -21.05 -34.21
CA TRP A 113 6.80 -20.53 -33.20
C TRP A 113 6.74 -19.01 -33.05
N ASN A 114 6.63 -18.27 -34.15
CA ASN A 114 6.50 -16.81 -34.12
C ASN A 114 5.16 -16.39 -33.48
N ASP A 115 4.05 -17.03 -33.85
CA ASP A 115 2.73 -16.75 -33.26
C ASP A 115 2.72 -17.04 -31.74
N PHE A 116 3.37 -18.12 -31.31
CA PHE A 116 3.51 -18.45 -29.90
C PHE A 116 4.31 -17.39 -29.12
N GLU A 117 5.45 -16.92 -29.65
CA GLU A 117 6.24 -15.84 -29.02
C GLU A 117 5.43 -14.56 -28.86
N VAL A 118 4.72 -14.16 -29.92
CA VAL A 118 3.90 -12.95 -29.91
C VAL A 118 2.75 -13.09 -28.92
N LYS A 119 2.02 -14.20 -28.94
CA LYS A 119 0.90 -14.44 -28.00
C LYS A 119 1.35 -14.48 -26.55
N LEU A 120 2.48 -15.12 -26.24
CA LEU A 120 3.00 -15.18 -24.88
C LEU A 120 3.41 -13.79 -24.38
N SER A 121 4.10 -13.01 -25.21
CA SER A 121 4.47 -11.64 -24.90
C SER A 121 3.21 -10.76 -24.69
N ASP A 122 2.26 -10.84 -25.61
CA ASP A 122 1.07 -10.00 -25.59
C ASP A 122 0.13 -10.35 -24.41
N GLN A 123 -0.15 -11.63 -24.19
CA GLN A 123 -1.10 -12.05 -23.15
C GLN A 123 -0.47 -12.10 -21.77
N ALA A 124 0.71 -12.69 -21.60
CA ALA A 124 1.29 -12.88 -20.27
C ALA A 124 2.00 -11.62 -19.78
N VAL A 125 2.87 -11.01 -20.62
CA VAL A 125 3.66 -9.84 -20.19
C VAL A 125 2.78 -8.61 -20.04
N ARG A 126 1.90 -8.31 -21.00
CA ARG A 126 1.05 -7.10 -20.87
C ARG A 126 0.05 -7.19 -19.74
N THR A 127 -0.54 -8.36 -19.49
CA THR A 127 -1.46 -8.53 -18.36
C THR A 127 -0.72 -8.29 -17.03
N MET A 128 0.49 -8.84 -16.89
CA MET A 128 1.29 -8.64 -15.69
C MET A 128 1.79 -7.19 -15.56
N GLU A 129 2.17 -6.55 -16.68
CA GLU A 129 2.56 -5.14 -16.71
C GLU A 129 1.40 -4.23 -16.30
N SER A 130 0.20 -4.47 -16.83
CA SER A 130 -1.02 -3.74 -16.46
C SER A 130 -1.34 -3.92 -14.98
N TYR A 131 -1.22 -5.12 -14.44
CA TYR A 131 -1.39 -5.37 -13.00
C TYR A 131 -0.37 -4.60 -12.16
N VAL A 132 0.92 -4.67 -12.52
CA VAL A 132 1.98 -4.00 -11.77
C VAL A 132 1.87 -2.46 -11.87
N SER A 133 1.37 -1.95 -12.99
CA SER A 133 1.18 -0.51 -13.24
C SER A 133 0.17 0.16 -12.31
N GLN A 134 -0.68 -0.61 -11.64
CA GLN A 134 -1.67 -0.09 -10.68
C GLN A 134 -1.06 0.23 -9.32
N PHE A 135 0.02 -0.46 -8.92
CA PHE A 135 0.63 -0.26 -7.59
C PHE A 135 1.19 1.15 -7.34
N PRO A 136 1.81 1.86 -8.31
CA PRO A 136 2.27 3.24 -8.12
C PRO A 136 1.17 4.20 -7.65
N ASP A 137 -0.03 4.14 -8.24
CA ASP A 137 -1.17 4.99 -7.85
C ASP A 137 -1.66 4.65 -6.44
N VAL A 138 -1.83 3.36 -6.15
CA VAL A 138 -2.23 2.89 -4.81
C VAL A 138 -1.19 3.29 -3.76
N ARG A 139 0.10 3.20 -4.08
CA ARG A 139 1.20 3.63 -3.20
C ARG A 139 1.14 5.13 -2.93
N GLU A 140 0.85 5.96 -3.93
CA GLU A 140 0.73 7.40 -3.74
C GLU A 140 -0.46 7.74 -2.83
N LYS A 141 -1.60 7.07 -3.02
CA LYS A 141 -2.78 7.21 -2.15
C LYS A 141 -2.47 6.81 -0.71
N VAL A 142 -1.76 5.70 -0.50
CA VAL A 142 -1.31 5.27 0.83
C VAL A 142 -0.32 6.26 1.44
N ALA A 143 0.64 6.79 0.67
CA ALA A 143 1.59 7.79 1.15
C ALA A 143 0.90 9.11 1.52
N LYS A 144 -0.09 9.56 0.74
CA LYS A 144 -0.94 10.72 1.07
C LYS A 144 -1.71 10.47 2.37
N ARG A 145 -2.28 9.27 2.55
CA ARG A 145 -2.97 8.89 3.78
C ARG A 145 -2.03 8.88 4.99
N GLY A 146 -0.83 8.33 4.85
CA GLY A 146 0.17 8.31 5.91
C GLY A 146 0.60 9.71 6.35
N ARG A 147 0.83 10.64 5.40
CA ARG A 147 1.12 12.05 5.70
C ARG A 147 -0.02 12.72 6.48
N LYS A 148 -1.27 12.56 6.01
CA LYS A 148 -2.46 13.09 6.71
C LYS A 148 -2.65 12.51 8.11
N LEU A 149 -2.26 11.27 8.33
CA LEU A 149 -2.33 10.68 9.66
C LEU A 149 -1.33 11.34 10.62
N VAL A 150 -0.13 11.69 10.15
CA VAL A 150 0.86 12.41 10.96
C VAL A 150 0.37 13.83 11.28
N ASP A 151 -0.24 14.53 10.31
CA ASP A 151 -0.84 15.85 10.54
C ASP A 151 -2.00 15.79 11.56
N TYR A 152 -2.79 14.71 11.51
CA TYR A 152 -3.85 14.43 12.48
C TYR A 152 -3.28 14.14 13.89
N ASP A 153 -2.25 13.31 14.00
CA ASP A 153 -1.54 13.02 15.27
C ASP A 153 -0.98 14.32 15.89
N SER A 154 -0.38 15.18 15.07
CA SER A 154 0.16 16.47 15.48
C SER A 154 -0.94 17.43 15.97
N SER A 155 -2.04 17.56 15.24
CA SER A 155 -3.18 18.42 15.60
C SER A 155 -3.86 17.96 16.91
N LEU A 156 -3.92 16.64 17.10
CA LEU A 156 -4.51 16.01 18.27
C LEU A 156 -3.61 16.17 19.51
N HIS A 157 -2.29 16.03 19.37
CA HIS A 157 -1.33 16.40 20.43
C HIS A 157 -1.35 17.90 20.74
N HIS A 158 -1.52 18.75 19.73
CA HIS A 158 -1.69 20.19 19.93
C HIS A 158 -2.97 20.52 20.74
N LEU A 159 -4.08 19.82 20.44
CA LEU A 159 -5.31 19.92 21.21
C LEU A 159 -5.12 19.49 22.67
N GLU A 160 -4.44 18.38 22.93
CA GLU A 160 -4.15 17.92 24.29
C GLU A 160 -3.28 18.89 25.09
N ALA A 161 -2.29 19.49 24.43
CA ALA A 161 -1.42 20.49 25.04
C ALA A 161 -2.22 21.76 25.44
N LEU A 162 -3.12 22.22 24.56
CA LEU A 162 -3.99 23.36 24.83
C LEU A 162 -5.03 23.07 25.93
N GLN A 163 -5.58 21.85 25.98
CA GLN A 163 -6.52 21.43 27.04
C GLN A 163 -5.85 21.28 28.41
N THR A 164 -4.56 20.94 28.45
CA THR A 164 -3.79 20.78 29.70
C THR A 164 -3.18 22.09 30.20
N ALA A 165 -3.22 23.17 29.39
CA ALA A 165 -2.64 24.46 29.74
C ALA A 165 -3.35 25.13 30.92
N LYS A 166 -2.59 25.84 31.78
CA LYS A 166 -3.12 26.57 32.95
C LYS A 166 -4.08 27.71 32.58
N LYS A 167 -3.97 28.26 31.36
CA LYS A 167 -4.92 29.23 30.78
C LYS A 167 -5.67 28.53 29.66
N ARG A 168 -6.97 28.30 29.84
CA ARG A 168 -7.83 27.72 28.80
C ARG A 168 -8.32 28.84 27.89
N ASP A 169 -7.82 28.85 26.66
CA ASP A 169 -8.32 29.74 25.60
C ASP A 169 -9.36 28.97 24.77
N ASP A 170 -10.64 29.04 25.16
CA ASP A 170 -11.72 28.28 24.51
C ASP A 170 -11.86 28.58 23.01
N VAL A 171 -11.52 29.80 22.58
CA VAL A 171 -11.49 30.20 21.16
C VAL A 171 -10.41 29.44 20.37
N LYS A 172 -9.23 29.22 20.97
CA LYS A 172 -8.15 28.45 20.33
C LYS A 172 -8.45 26.96 20.33
N ILE A 173 -9.06 26.46 21.42
CA ILE A 173 -9.46 25.07 21.55
C ILE A 173 -10.51 24.71 20.49
N ASN A 174 -11.56 25.54 20.30
CA ASN A 174 -12.59 25.31 19.27
C ASN A 174 -12.00 25.30 17.85
N LYS A 175 -11.10 26.23 17.53
CA LYS A 175 -10.43 26.26 16.22
C LYS A 175 -9.61 24.98 15.94
N VAL A 176 -8.97 24.42 16.96
CA VAL A 176 -8.21 23.16 16.80
C VAL A 176 -9.16 21.96 16.72
N ILE A 177 -10.27 21.96 17.47
CA ILE A 177 -11.33 20.93 17.36
C ILE A 177 -11.93 20.90 15.95
N ASP A 178 -12.21 22.06 15.34
CA ASP A 178 -12.72 22.14 13.96
C ASP A 178 -11.72 21.58 12.95
N ASN A 179 -10.42 21.85 13.13
CA ASN A 179 -9.38 21.26 12.29
C ASN A 179 -9.29 19.74 12.45
N VAL A 180 -9.39 19.22 13.68
CA VAL A 180 -9.41 17.78 13.96
C VAL A 180 -10.66 17.12 13.36
N MET A 181 -11.84 17.75 13.49
CA MET A 181 -13.10 17.30 12.88
C MET A 181 -13.01 17.26 11.35
N HIS A 182 -12.49 18.32 10.73
CA HIS A 182 -12.32 18.40 9.27
C HIS A 182 -11.37 17.31 8.74
N MET A 183 -10.28 17.03 9.44
CA MET A 183 -9.37 15.92 9.12
C MET A 183 -10.00 14.54 9.35
N SER A 184 -10.91 14.41 10.32
CA SER A 184 -11.67 13.16 10.57
C SER A 184 -12.67 12.86 9.45
N PHE A 185 -13.35 13.89 8.92
CA PHE A 185 -14.30 13.78 7.82
C PHE A 185 -13.59 13.35 6.53
N PHE A 186 -12.40 13.89 6.28
CA PHE A 186 -11.54 13.48 5.17
C PHE A 186 -11.13 12.00 5.28
N ASN A 187 -10.82 11.50 6.48
CA ASN A 187 -10.53 10.09 6.71
C ASN A 187 -11.77 9.18 6.55
N CYS A 188 -12.97 9.67 6.87
CA CYS A 188 -14.24 8.95 6.68
C CYS A 188 -14.59 8.82 5.19
N LEU A 189 -14.50 9.92 4.44
CA LEU A 189 -14.71 9.93 2.99
C LEU A 189 -13.66 9.11 2.22
N GLN A 190 -12.40 9.11 2.68
CA GLN A 190 -11.36 8.28 2.07
C GLN A 190 -11.62 6.77 2.30
N LYS A 191 -12.23 6.39 3.43
CA LYS A 191 -12.63 5.00 3.70
C LYS A 191 -13.80 4.54 2.84
N THR A 192 -14.77 5.39 2.55
CA THR A 192 -15.90 5.05 1.66
C THR A 192 -15.49 5.02 0.20
N PHE A 193 -14.54 5.88 -0.24
CA PHE A 193 -14.03 5.85 -1.61
C PHE A 193 -13.16 4.63 -1.91
N ASN A 194 -12.39 4.13 -0.93
CA ASN A 194 -11.53 2.95 -1.09
C ASN A 194 -12.23 1.61 -0.83
N ALA A 195 -13.52 1.61 -0.47
CA ALA A 195 -14.32 0.38 -0.30
C ALA A 195 -15.04 -0.05 -1.61
N ASN A 196 -14.94 0.78 -2.67
CA ASN A 196 -15.50 0.53 -4.00
C ASN A 196 -14.43 0.19 -5.06
N ILE A 197 -13.23 -0.19 -4.62
CA ILE A 197 -12.20 -0.87 -5.43
C ILE A 197 -11.98 -2.23 -4.78
#